data_AF-A0A3M1ERK3-F1
#
_entry.id   AF-A0A3M1ERK3-F1
#
_cell.length_a   1.000
_cell.length_b   1.000
_cell.length_c   1.000
_cell.angle_alpha   90.00
_cell.angle_beta   90.00
_cell.angle_gamma   90.00
#
_symmetry.space_group_name_H-M   'P 1'
#
loop_
_entity.id
_entity.type
_entity.pdbx_description
1 polymer ?
#
loop_
_entity_poly.entity_id
_entity_poly.type
_entity_poly.pdbx_seq_one_letter_code
_entity_poly.pdbx_strand_id
1 'polypeptide(L)'
;GSWEINLFNQQADFEMGVFKPPLPEGADKCYISDHTDIALGMNPATKYPEAARAFLQWLTTKEFAELYSNALPGFFSLSNHDITLEDPLAQEFISWRGECESTIRNSYQILSRGEPNLENELWRVSAQVINHDITPQEAAQQIEEGLAKWYPPHQK
;
A
#
# COMPACT_ATOMS: atom_id res chain seq x y z
N GLY A 1 -6.62 -5.26 0.54
CA GLY A 1 -5.58 -5.15 -0.50
C GLY A 1 -5.01 -6.52 -0.75
N SER A 2 -3.86 -6.63 -1.41
CA SER A 2 -3.22 -7.93 -1.69
C SER A 2 -2.95 -8.74 -0.41
N TRP A 3 -2.71 -8.08 0.73
CA TRP A 3 -2.51 -8.72 2.03
C TRP A 3 -3.65 -9.67 2.49
N GLU A 4 -4.85 -9.58 1.89
CA GLU A 4 -5.97 -10.46 2.21
C GLU A 4 -5.98 -11.78 1.42
N ILE A 5 -5.08 -11.95 0.43
CA ILE A 5 -5.07 -13.12 -0.48
C ILE A 5 -5.08 -14.43 0.32
N ASN A 6 -4.19 -14.56 1.32
CA ASN A 6 -4.10 -15.78 2.12
C ASN A 6 -5.42 -16.08 2.85
N LEU A 7 -6.06 -15.07 3.44
CA LEU A 7 -7.32 -15.22 4.15
C LEU A 7 -8.46 -15.62 3.20
N PHE A 8 -8.60 -14.91 2.09
CA PHE A 8 -9.69 -15.19 1.15
C PHE A 8 -9.50 -16.52 0.42
N ASN A 9 -8.27 -16.95 0.12
CA ASN A 9 -8.00 -18.27 -0.45
C ASN A 9 -8.50 -19.41 0.45
N GLN A 10 -8.51 -19.21 1.78
CA GLN A 10 -9.00 -20.20 2.72
C GLN A 10 -10.53 -20.18 2.89
N GLN A 11 -11.17 -19.04 2.60
CA GLN A 11 -12.59 -18.81 2.90
C GLN A 11 -13.50 -18.84 1.67
N ALA A 12 -12.97 -18.53 0.49
CA ALA A 12 -13.74 -18.49 -0.73
C ALA A 12 -14.14 -19.90 -1.17
N ASP A 13 -15.41 -20.06 -1.53
CA ASP A 13 -15.98 -21.25 -2.16
C ASP A 13 -16.15 -21.09 -3.68
N PHE A 14 -15.60 -20.00 -4.23
CA PHE A 14 -15.60 -19.65 -5.65
C PHE A 14 -14.20 -19.27 -6.13
N GLU A 15 -13.99 -19.32 -7.45
CA GLU A 15 -12.75 -18.86 -8.07
C GLU A 15 -12.63 -17.34 -7.93
N MET A 16 -11.56 -16.91 -7.30
CA MET A 16 -11.28 -15.49 -7.10
C MET A 16 -10.47 -14.93 -8.26
N GLY A 17 -10.66 -13.64 -8.53
CA GLY A 17 -9.86 -12.87 -9.45
C GLY A 17 -9.57 -11.48 -8.87
N VAL A 18 -8.65 -10.75 -9.51
CA VAL A 18 -8.23 -9.43 -9.08
C VAL A 18 -8.37 -8.45 -10.24
N PHE A 19 -8.60 -7.17 -9.95
CA PHE A 19 -8.71 -6.14 -10.98
C PHE A 19 -8.01 -4.85 -10.53
N LYS A 20 -7.44 -4.13 -11.50
CA LYS A 20 -6.79 -2.84 -11.27
C LYS A 20 -7.83 -1.78 -10.86
N PRO A 21 -7.44 -0.75 -10.08
CA PRO A 21 -8.30 0.39 -9.84
C PRO A 21 -8.81 1.00 -11.17
N PRO A 22 -10.10 1.36 -11.26
CA PRO A 22 -10.64 1.97 -12.47
C PRO A 22 -9.94 3.31 -12.73
N LEU A 23 -9.72 3.62 -14.01
CA LEU A 23 -9.12 4.88 -14.42
C LEU A 23 -10.16 6.00 -14.41
N PRO A 24 -9.76 7.24 -14.08
CA PRO A 24 -10.57 8.41 -14.36
C PRO A 24 -10.96 8.47 -15.83
N GLU A 25 -12.12 9.07 -16.13
CA GLU A 25 -12.58 9.25 -17.50
C GLU A 25 -11.53 9.99 -18.35
N GLY A 26 -11.19 9.44 -19.51
CA GLY A 26 -10.19 9.98 -20.43
C GLY A 26 -8.72 9.79 -20.01
N ALA A 27 -8.46 9.06 -18.91
CA ALA A 27 -7.11 8.70 -18.51
C ALA A 27 -6.71 7.32 -19.06
N ASP A 28 -5.57 7.27 -19.77
CA ASP A 28 -4.97 6.01 -20.23
C ASP A 28 -3.92 5.47 -19.25
N LYS A 29 -3.38 6.35 -18.39
CA LYS A 29 -2.27 6.03 -17.50
C LYS A 29 -2.80 5.40 -16.21
N CYS A 30 -2.44 4.15 -15.95
CA CYS A 30 -2.80 3.45 -14.73
C CYS A 30 -1.79 3.63 -13.60
N TYR A 31 -2.31 3.58 -12.37
CA TYR A 31 -1.54 3.66 -11.14
C TYR A 31 -1.97 2.55 -10.19
N ILE A 32 -1.00 1.93 -9.51
CA ILE A 32 -1.22 1.02 -8.40
C ILE A 32 -0.72 1.66 -7.10
N SER A 33 -1.43 1.42 -6.00
CA SER A 33 -0.96 1.85 -4.69
C SER A 33 0.09 0.86 -4.18
N ASP A 34 1.35 1.28 -4.15
CA ASP A 34 2.47 0.50 -3.64
C ASP A 34 2.87 1.04 -2.27
N HIS A 35 2.42 0.36 -1.21
CA HIS A 35 2.56 0.82 0.16
C HIS A 35 3.66 0.06 0.89
N THR A 36 4.62 0.81 1.44
CA THR A 36 5.66 0.28 2.31
C THR A 36 5.10 0.01 3.71
N ASP A 37 4.70 -1.23 3.96
CA ASP A 37 4.04 -1.63 5.21
C ASP A 37 5.03 -2.13 6.28
N ILE A 38 5.97 -2.99 5.89
CA ILE A 38 6.87 -3.69 6.81
C ILE A 38 8.32 -3.31 6.54
N ALA A 39 9.03 -2.91 7.58
CA ALA A 39 10.47 -2.68 7.55
C ALA A 39 11.15 -3.33 8.77
N LEU A 40 12.34 -3.89 8.55
CA LEU A 40 13.18 -4.47 9.59
C LEU A 40 14.44 -3.62 9.74
N GLY A 41 14.72 -3.18 10.97
CA GLY A 41 15.85 -2.31 11.28
C GLY A 41 16.68 -2.84 12.45
N MET A 42 17.93 -2.41 12.50
CA MET A 42 18.82 -2.71 13.63
C MET A 42 18.71 -1.63 14.69
N ASN A 43 18.46 -2.02 15.94
CA ASN A 43 18.64 -1.12 17.08
C ASN A 43 20.13 -0.77 17.23
N PRO A 44 20.53 0.52 17.18
CA PRO A 44 21.94 0.92 17.28
C PRO A 44 22.59 0.55 18.62
N ALA A 45 21.81 0.30 19.68
CA ALA A 45 22.30 -0.10 21.00
C ALA A 45 22.43 -1.63 21.17
N THR A 46 22.24 -2.43 20.12
CA THR A 46 22.33 -3.90 20.21
C THR A 46 23.72 -4.37 20.67
N LYS A 47 23.74 -5.45 21.46
CA LYS A 47 24.99 -6.15 21.84
C LYS A 47 25.54 -7.03 20.71
N TYR A 48 24.78 -7.22 19.62
CA TYR A 48 25.12 -8.10 18.50
C TYR A 48 25.05 -7.39 17.14
N PRO A 49 25.83 -6.31 16.92
CA PRO A 49 25.73 -5.50 15.70
C PRO A 49 26.09 -6.29 14.44
N GLU A 50 27.13 -7.12 14.49
CA GLU A 50 27.57 -7.92 13.33
C GLU A 50 26.53 -8.97 12.93
N ALA A 51 25.94 -9.68 13.90
CA ALA A 51 24.89 -10.66 13.62
C ALA A 51 23.61 -9.99 13.06
N ALA A 52 23.21 -8.84 13.63
CA ALA A 52 22.07 -8.08 13.12
C ALA A 52 22.31 -7.59 11.69
N ARG A 53 23.51 -7.08 11.39
CA ARG A 53 23.89 -6.68 10.03
C ARG A 53 23.89 -7.85 9.06
N ALA A 54 24.45 -8.99 9.45
CA ALA A 54 24.43 -10.19 8.61
C ALA A 54 23.00 -10.63 8.27
N PHE A 55 22.09 -10.60 9.25
CA PHE A 55 20.67 -10.88 9.01
C PHE A 55 20.03 -9.85 8.07
N LEU A 56 20.19 -8.54 8.34
CA LEU A 56 19.65 -7.48 7.49
C LEU A 56 20.19 -7.54 6.05
N GLN A 57 21.45 -7.93 5.87
CA GLN A 57 22.05 -8.16 4.55
C GLN A 57 21.40 -9.36 3.85
N TRP A 58 21.12 -10.45 4.57
CA TRP A 58 20.42 -11.59 3.99
C TRP A 58 19.00 -11.21 3.53
N LEU A 59 18.30 -10.33 4.24
CA LEU A 59 16.98 -9.81 3.83
C LEU A 59 17.00 -9.05 2.49
N THR A 60 18.16 -8.64 1.97
CA THR A 60 18.26 -7.95 0.67
C THR A 60 18.56 -8.91 -0.49
N THR A 61 18.69 -10.21 -0.21
CA THR A 61 19.00 -11.23 -1.21
C THR A 61 17.76 -11.65 -2.01
N LYS A 62 17.99 -12.19 -3.21
CA LYS A 62 16.92 -12.82 -4.01
C LYS A 62 16.25 -13.98 -3.27
N GLU A 63 17.04 -14.78 -2.55
CA GLU A 63 16.55 -15.91 -1.76
C GLU A 63 15.47 -15.44 -0.76
N PHE A 64 15.76 -14.40 0.01
CA PHE A 64 14.77 -13.87 0.95
C PHE A 64 13.57 -13.25 0.22
N ALA A 65 13.78 -12.52 -0.87
CA ALA A 65 12.69 -11.92 -1.63
C ALA A 65 11.69 -12.97 -2.15
N GLU A 66 12.19 -14.08 -2.68
CA GLU A 66 11.40 -15.23 -3.13
C GLU A 66 10.68 -15.90 -1.95
N LEU A 67 11.42 -16.22 -0.87
CA LEU A 67 10.89 -16.90 0.31
C LEU A 67 9.77 -16.08 0.96
N TYR A 68 10.01 -14.80 1.21
CA TYR A 68 9.07 -13.92 1.89
C TYR A 68 7.78 -13.74 1.09
N SER A 69 7.90 -13.46 -0.21
CA SER A 69 6.74 -13.16 -1.06
C SER A 69 5.86 -14.40 -1.30
N ASN A 70 6.43 -15.61 -1.24
CA ASN A 70 5.67 -16.87 -1.31
C ASN A 70 5.13 -17.33 0.05
N ALA A 71 5.86 -17.09 1.15
CA ALA A 71 5.39 -17.45 2.50
C ALA A 71 4.23 -16.56 2.97
N LEU A 72 4.14 -15.32 2.47
CA LEU A 72 3.06 -14.38 2.74
C LEU A 72 2.50 -13.81 1.42
N PRO A 73 1.73 -14.62 0.66
CA PRO A 73 1.14 -14.16 -0.60
C PRO A 73 0.35 -12.87 -0.40
N GLY A 74 0.69 -11.86 -1.20
CA GLY A 74 0.13 -10.51 -1.11
C GLY A 74 0.99 -9.48 -0.37
N PHE A 75 2.06 -9.93 0.30
CA PHE A 75 3.15 -9.07 0.73
C PHE A 75 4.35 -9.25 -0.20
N PHE A 76 4.70 -8.20 -0.93
CA PHE A 76 5.75 -8.25 -1.92
C PHE A 76 7.03 -7.60 -1.38
N SER A 77 8.16 -8.28 -1.54
CA SER A 77 9.47 -7.66 -1.29
C SER A 77 9.64 -6.38 -2.13
N LEU A 78 10.35 -5.39 -1.57
CA LEU A 78 10.78 -4.17 -2.27
C LEU A 78 12.07 -4.38 -3.08
N SER A 79 12.58 -5.61 -3.14
CA SER A 79 13.79 -5.92 -3.92
C SER A 79 13.55 -5.72 -5.42
N ASN A 80 14.63 -5.46 -6.14
CA ASN A 80 14.64 -5.43 -7.60
C ASN A 80 15.00 -6.78 -8.24
N HIS A 81 14.95 -7.88 -7.47
CA HIS A 81 15.18 -9.21 -8.01
C HIS A 81 13.93 -9.72 -8.72
N ASP A 82 14.11 -10.38 -9.85
CA ASP A 82 13.03 -11.15 -10.47
C ASP A 82 12.72 -12.36 -9.60
N ILE A 83 11.49 -12.43 -9.08
CA ILE A 83 10.97 -13.52 -8.24
C ILE A 83 9.77 -14.17 -8.90
N THR A 84 9.52 -15.44 -8.60
CA THR A 84 8.31 -16.16 -9.05
C THR A 84 7.36 -16.33 -7.88
N LEU A 85 6.07 -16.05 -8.08
CA LEU A 85 5.06 -16.29 -7.06
C LEU A 85 4.25 -17.53 -7.41
N GLU A 86 4.08 -18.42 -6.44
CA GLU A 86 3.30 -19.65 -6.58
C GLU A 86 1.80 -19.36 -6.56
N ASP A 87 1.37 -18.37 -5.79
CA ASP A 87 -0.03 -17.95 -5.73
C ASP A 87 -0.41 -17.15 -6.98
N PRO A 88 -1.41 -17.60 -7.77
CA PRO A 88 -1.76 -16.97 -9.04
C PRO A 88 -2.31 -15.55 -8.87
N LEU A 89 -3.03 -15.25 -7.78
CA LEU A 89 -3.55 -13.90 -7.52
C LEU A 89 -2.41 -12.97 -7.14
N ALA A 90 -1.49 -13.43 -6.31
CA ALA A 90 -0.30 -12.66 -5.96
C ALA A 90 0.57 -12.39 -7.20
N GLN A 91 0.71 -13.39 -8.08
CA GLN A 91 1.42 -13.27 -9.35
C GLN A 91 0.76 -12.25 -10.30
N GLU A 92 -0.57 -12.19 -10.34
CA GLU A 92 -1.31 -11.17 -11.09
C GLU A 92 -1.14 -9.77 -10.48
N PHE A 93 -1.26 -9.62 -9.16
CA PHE A 93 -1.04 -8.34 -8.47
C PHE A 93 0.36 -7.77 -8.75
N ILE A 94 1.41 -8.59 -8.66
CA ILE A 94 2.77 -8.12 -8.86
C ILE A 94 3.06 -7.80 -10.34
N SER A 95 2.39 -8.46 -11.30
CA SER A 95 2.57 -8.18 -12.74
C SER A 95 2.24 -6.73 -13.07
N TRP A 96 1.29 -6.13 -12.34
CA TRP A 96 0.88 -4.75 -12.55
C TRP A 96 1.98 -3.73 -12.28
N ARG A 97 3.03 -4.06 -11.50
CA ARG A 97 4.23 -3.20 -11.36
C ARG A 97 4.98 -3.03 -12.69
N GLY A 98 4.82 -3.95 -13.64
CA GLY A 98 5.35 -3.84 -15.00
C GLY A 98 4.43 -3.13 -16.00
N GLU A 99 3.18 -2.86 -15.61
CA GLU A 99 2.14 -2.33 -16.51
C GLU A 99 1.62 -0.95 -16.08
N CYS A 100 1.70 -0.62 -14.79
CA CYS A 100 1.20 0.61 -14.18
C CYS A 100 2.29 1.31 -13.37
N GLU A 101 2.16 2.62 -13.20
CA GLU A 101 3.05 3.34 -12.29
C GLU A 101 2.69 3.05 -10.84
N SER A 102 3.67 3.11 -9.95
CA SER A 102 3.43 3.10 -8.51
C SER A 102 3.06 4.49 -8.00
N THR A 103 2.05 4.56 -7.16
CA THR A 103 1.73 5.71 -6.31
C THR A 103 1.73 5.29 -4.85
N ILE A 104 1.85 6.25 -3.94
CA ILE A 104 1.80 5.99 -2.50
C ILE A 104 0.37 6.07 -1.98
N ARG A 105 0.11 5.38 -0.87
CA ARG A 105 -1.01 5.70 0.01
C ARG A 105 -0.71 7.03 0.72
N ASN A 106 -1.06 8.14 0.07
CA ASN A 106 -0.69 9.50 0.44
C ASN A 106 -1.02 9.87 1.90
N SER A 107 -2.16 9.43 2.39
CA SER A 107 -2.62 9.66 3.75
C SER A 107 -1.76 8.99 4.82
N TYR A 108 -1.30 7.76 4.60
CA TYR A 108 -0.59 6.98 5.62
C TYR A 108 0.85 7.44 5.90
N GLN A 109 1.46 8.24 5.02
CA GLN A 109 2.84 8.69 5.24
C GLN A 109 2.93 9.96 6.08
N ILE A 110 2.70 11.12 5.46
CA ILE A 110 2.89 12.44 6.08
C ILE A 110 1.55 13.06 6.42
N LEU A 111 0.57 12.87 5.54
CA LEU A 111 -0.67 13.64 5.56
C LEU A 111 -1.63 13.24 6.69
N SER A 112 -1.34 12.23 7.50
CA SER A 112 -2.17 11.89 8.68
C SER A 112 -1.50 12.23 10.01
N ARG A 113 -0.47 13.07 10.02
CA ARG A 113 0.29 13.40 11.25
C ARG A 113 -0.26 14.60 12.02
N GLY A 114 -1.12 15.41 11.42
CA GLY A 114 -1.73 16.56 12.09
C GLY A 114 -3.21 16.35 12.40
N GLU A 115 -3.85 17.43 12.84
CA GLU A 115 -5.24 17.45 13.28
C GLU A 115 -6.07 18.43 12.43
N PRO A 116 -7.15 17.98 11.76
CA PRO A 116 -7.65 16.60 11.77
C PRO A 116 -6.74 15.63 11.00
N ASN A 117 -6.69 14.38 11.48
CA ASN A 117 -5.98 13.28 10.84
C ASN A 117 -6.60 12.94 9.47
N LEU A 118 -5.84 13.07 8.38
CA LEU A 118 -6.38 12.90 7.03
C LEU A 118 -6.96 11.50 6.76
N GLU A 119 -6.32 10.42 7.22
CA GLU A 119 -6.84 9.07 6.96
C GLU A 119 -8.23 8.88 7.56
N ASN A 120 -8.42 9.30 8.82
CA ASN A 120 -9.71 9.23 9.48
C ASN A 120 -10.77 10.06 8.74
N GLU A 121 -10.38 11.26 8.28
CA GLU A 121 -11.27 12.11 7.49
C GLU A 121 -11.60 11.48 6.13
N LEU A 122 -10.65 10.85 5.45
CA LEU A 122 -10.89 10.11 4.21
C LEU A 122 -11.87 8.95 4.42
N TRP A 123 -11.76 8.20 5.51
CA TRP A 123 -12.74 7.16 5.86
C TRP A 123 -14.14 7.75 6.05
N ARG A 124 -14.22 8.85 6.80
CA ARG A 124 -15.49 9.53 7.09
C ARG A 124 -16.15 10.05 5.81
N VAL A 125 -15.44 10.82 4.99
CA VAL A 125 -16.02 11.46 3.80
C VAL A 125 -16.29 10.46 2.68
N SER A 126 -15.45 9.43 2.50
CA SER A 126 -15.68 8.40 1.47
C SER A 126 -16.96 7.61 1.74
N ALA A 127 -17.23 7.26 3.00
CA ALA A 127 -18.48 6.62 3.39
C ALA A 127 -19.70 7.53 3.10
N GLN A 128 -19.61 8.83 3.40
CA GLN A 128 -20.68 9.79 3.10
C GLN A 128 -20.93 9.96 1.60
N VAL A 129 -19.87 9.98 0.78
CA VAL A 129 -20.00 10.03 -0.69
C VAL A 129 -20.70 8.78 -1.23
N ILE A 130 -20.30 7.60 -0.76
CA ILE A 130 -20.92 6.31 -1.16
C ILE A 130 -22.39 6.26 -0.76
N ASN A 131 -22.73 6.80 0.42
CA ASN A 131 -24.11 6.88 0.89
C ASN A 131 -24.93 8.00 0.25
N HIS A 132 -24.34 8.81 -0.64
CA HIS A 132 -24.95 9.99 -1.25
C HIS A 132 -25.35 11.10 -0.27
N ASP A 133 -24.76 11.13 0.93
CA ASP A 133 -25.00 12.18 1.93
C ASP A 133 -24.34 13.51 1.54
N ILE A 134 -23.19 13.44 0.85
CA ILE A 134 -22.46 14.58 0.29
C ILE A 134 -21.96 14.25 -1.13
N THR A 135 -21.74 15.29 -1.93
CA THR A 135 -21.11 15.16 -3.26
C THR A 135 -19.60 14.89 -3.15
N PRO A 136 -18.98 14.28 -4.18
CA PRO A 136 -17.52 14.16 -4.25
C PRO A 136 -16.79 15.51 -4.12
N GLN A 137 -17.37 16.59 -4.64
CA GLN A 137 -16.82 17.94 -4.57
C GLN A 137 -16.84 18.48 -3.14
N GLU A 138 -17.93 18.30 -2.39
CA GLU A 138 -18.01 18.68 -0.98
C GLU A 138 -17.04 17.86 -0.12
N ALA A 139 -16.91 16.56 -0.39
CA ALA A 139 -15.94 15.71 0.28
C ALA A 139 -14.49 16.21 0.07
N ALA A 140 -14.12 16.50 -1.18
CA ALA A 140 -12.80 17.05 -1.50
C ALA A 140 -12.54 18.39 -0.79
N GLN A 141 -13.56 19.27 -0.73
CA GLN A 141 -13.46 20.53 -0.01
C GLN A 141 -13.23 20.33 1.50
N GLN A 142 -13.99 19.44 2.15
CA GLN A 142 -13.80 19.14 3.58
C GLN A 142 -12.39 18.62 3.89
N ILE A 143 -11.85 17.78 3.00
CA ILE A 143 -10.49 17.26 3.12
C ILE A 143 -9.45 18.37 2.99
N GLU A 144 -9.60 19.25 1.99
CA GLU A 144 -8.70 20.39 1.79
C GLU A 144 -8.73 21.36 2.98
N GLU A 145 -9.91 21.68 3.50
CA GLU A 145 -10.08 22.51 4.70
C GLU A 145 -9.47 21.87 5.94
N GLY A 146 -9.50 20.53 6.04
CA GLY A 146 -8.82 19.78 7.09
C GLY A 146 -7.30 19.91 7.00
N LEU A 147 -6.72 19.69 5.81
CA LEU A 147 -5.29 19.82 5.58
C LEU A 147 -4.77 21.24 5.81
N ALA A 148 -5.51 22.25 5.34
CA ALA A 148 -5.16 23.65 5.49
C ALA A 148 -5.02 24.10 6.96
N LYS A 149 -5.55 23.35 7.93
CA LYS A 149 -5.40 23.69 9.36
C LYS A 149 -3.99 23.46 9.89
N TRP A 150 -3.22 22.55 9.29
CA TRP A 150 -1.96 22.11 9.90
C TRP A 150 -0.84 21.78 8.91
N TYR A 151 -1.15 21.46 7.65
CA TYR A 151 -0.15 21.04 6.67
C TYR A 151 0.30 22.26 5.83
N PRO A 152 1.55 22.74 5.99
CA PRO A 152 1.97 24.02 5.41
C PRO A 152 1.78 24.17 3.89
N PRO A 153 1.96 23.13 3.05
CA PRO A 153 1.71 23.27 1.61
C PRO A 153 0.26 23.57 1.22
N HIS A 154 -0.70 23.35 2.12
CA HIS A 154 -2.13 23.64 1.92
C HIS A 154 -2.62 24.85 2.73
N GLN A 155 -1.74 25.46 3.55
CA GLN A 155 -2.03 26.73 4.22
C GLN A 155 -1.91 27.87 3.21
N LYS A 156 -3.01 28.61 3.02
CA LYS A 156 -3.04 29.83 2.20
C LYS A 156 -2.72 31.06 3.02
#